data_AF-A0A0C3S1P3-F1
#
_entry.id   AF-A0A0C3S1P3-F1
#
_cell.length_a   1.000
_cell.length_b   1.000
_cell.length_c   1.000
_cell.angle_alpha   90.00
_cell.angle_beta   90.00
_cell.angle_gamma   90.00
#
_symmetry.space_group_name_H-M   'P 1'
#
loop_
_entity.id
_entity.type
_entity.pdbx_description
1 polymer ?
#
loop_
_entity_poly.entity_id
_entity_poly.type
_entity_poly.pdbx_seq_one_letter_code
_entity_poly.pdbx_strand_id
1 'polypeptide(L)'
;MDVPFLSSGAMSRAHYALVRNVEDATSPPMADQYLLEEVENIRSRLSRPTSARQTKECLITLLYCSMNCTVPLPSLECALPHALNLAEAGKSVQDKRIGYLYCVDMMPKSHELQLMLVNTLRKDIEALEVSRICLALDVLIQDPSEDVVPAIRDRLQDLLSHNSSTSCTTARVASLQIA
;
A
#
# COMPACT_ATOMS: atom_id res chain seq x y z
N MET A 1 9.22 12.80 -23.26
CA MET A 1 8.79 14.18 -22.97
C MET A 1 9.41 14.56 -21.65
N ASP A 2 10.17 15.66 -21.58
CA ASP A 2 10.73 16.10 -20.30
C ASP A 2 9.67 16.75 -19.41
N VAL A 3 8.99 15.92 -18.62
CA VAL A 3 8.02 16.40 -17.63
C VAL A 3 8.78 16.93 -16.42
N PRO A 4 8.64 18.21 -16.04
CA PRO A 4 9.32 18.77 -14.87
C PRO A 4 8.77 18.17 -13.57
N PHE A 5 9.58 18.14 -12.51
CA PHE A 5 9.21 17.61 -11.18
C PHE A 5 7.84 18.09 -10.67
N LEU A 6 7.53 19.37 -10.87
CA LEU A 6 6.27 19.98 -10.41
C LEU A 6 5.03 19.41 -11.10
N SER A 7 5.20 18.75 -12.26
CA SER A 7 4.13 18.14 -13.04
C SER A 7 4.25 16.62 -13.13
N SER A 8 5.24 16.00 -12.48
CA SER A 8 5.55 14.58 -12.62
C SER A 8 4.82 13.69 -11.61
N GLY A 9 4.11 14.26 -10.63
CA GLY A 9 3.46 13.51 -9.55
C GLY A 9 4.43 12.83 -8.57
N ALA A 10 5.74 13.09 -8.66
CA ALA A 10 6.74 12.49 -7.78
C ALA A 10 6.64 13.07 -6.37
N MET A 11 6.77 12.22 -5.35
CA MET A 11 6.65 12.66 -3.95
C MET A 11 7.85 13.50 -3.47
N SER A 12 9.03 13.28 -4.04
CA SER A 12 10.25 13.98 -3.69
C SER A 12 11.17 14.13 -4.90
N ARG A 13 12.13 15.04 -4.80
CA ARG A 13 13.17 15.20 -5.83
C ARG A 13 14.02 13.94 -6.00
N ALA A 14 14.24 13.20 -4.92
CA ALA A 14 14.97 11.93 -4.97
C ALA A 14 14.17 10.86 -5.74
N HIS A 15 12.86 10.74 -5.47
CA HIS A 15 11.98 9.84 -6.22
C HIS A 15 11.94 10.21 -7.71
N TYR A 16 11.83 11.50 -8.03
CA TYR A 16 11.89 11.97 -9.41
C TYR A 16 13.22 11.66 -10.10
N ALA A 17 14.35 11.88 -9.41
CA ALA A 17 15.67 11.58 -9.94
C ALA A 17 15.85 10.08 -10.22
N LEU A 18 15.35 9.21 -9.34
CA LEU A 18 15.35 7.77 -9.57
C LEU A 18 14.59 7.41 -10.86
N VAL A 19 13.35 7.89 -11.00
CA VAL A 19 12.53 7.62 -12.18
C VAL A 19 13.26 8.06 -13.44
N ARG A 20 13.86 9.26 -13.43
CA ARG A 20 14.65 9.74 -14.57
C ARG A 20 15.88 8.89 -14.86
N ASN A 21 16.65 8.50 -13.84
CA ASN A 21 17.80 7.62 -14.03
C ASN A 21 17.41 6.26 -14.64
N VAL A 22 16.23 5.75 -14.29
CA VAL A 22 15.69 4.49 -14.84
C VAL A 22 15.19 4.67 -16.27
N GLU A 23 14.47 5.77 -16.56
CA GLU A 23 13.97 6.08 -17.91
C GLU A 23 15.10 6.41 -18.90
N ASP A 24 16.13 7.11 -18.44
CA ASP A 24 17.29 7.52 -19.24
C ASP A 24 18.37 6.42 -19.31
N ALA A 25 18.16 5.27 -18.67
CA ALA A 25 19.11 4.17 -18.66
C ALA A 25 19.33 3.64 -20.08
N THR A 26 20.59 3.44 -20.46
CA THR A 26 20.93 2.99 -21.83
C THR A 26 20.64 1.50 -22.04
N SER A 27 20.49 0.74 -20.95
CA SER A 27 20.20 -0.68 -20.99
C SER A 27 19.37 -1.14 -19.79
N PRO A 28 18.56 -2.21 -19.91
CA PRO A 28 17.79 -2.75 -18.79
C PRO A 28 18.63 -3.12 -17.55
N PRO A 29 19.83 -3.74 -17.67
CA PRO A 29 20.66 -4.01 -16.50
C PRO A 29 21.13 -2.76 -15.75
N MET A 30 21.32 -1.65 -16.47
CA MET A 30 21.70 -0.37 -15.85
C MET A 30 20.53 0.24 -15.06
N ALA A 31 19.31 0.13 -15.60
CA ALA A 31 18.10 0.50 -14.86
C ALA A 31 17.94 -0.33 -13.58
N ASP A 32 18.12 -1.66 -13.68
CA ASP A 32 18.07 -2.56 -12.52
C ASP A 32 19.12 -2.20 -11.46
N GLN A 33 20.32 -1.79 -11.86
CA GLN A 33 21.36 -1.35 -10.93
C GLN A 33 20.90 -0.13 -10.10
N TYR A 34 20.28 0.86 -10.74
CA TYR A 34 19.75 2.03 -10.03
C TYR A 34 18.62 1.64 -9.05
N LEU A 35 17.74 0.72 -9.46
CA LEU A 35 16.65 0.25 -8.61
C LEU A 35 17.18 -0.53 -7.39
N LEU A 36 18.16 -1.41 -7.59
CA LEU A 36 18.79 -2.19 -6.52
C LEU A 36 19.53 -1.31 -5.51
N GLU A 37 20.28 -0.32 -5.99
CA GLU A 37 20.98 0.65 -5.13
C GLU A 37 19.98 1.44 -4.28
N GLU A 38 18.88 1.90 -4.87
CA GLU A 38 17.86 2.65 -4.13
C GLU A 38 17.13 1.78 -3.09
N VAL A 39 16.88 0.50 -3.39
CA VAL A 39 16.31 -0.45 -2.41
C VAL A 39 17.22 -0.56 -1.18
N GLU A 40 18.53 -0.74 -1.36
CA GLU A 40 19.47 -0.80 -0.24
C GLU A 40 19.56 0.52 0.54
N ASN A 41 19.54 1.65 -0.16
CA ASN A 41 19.47 2.97 0.46
C ASN A 41 18.22 3.12 1.34
N ILE A 42 17.06 2.69 0.84
CA ILE A 42 15.80 2.75 1.60
C ILE A 42 15.82 1.82 2.80
N ARG A 43 16.34 0.58 2.66
CA ARG A 43 16.50 -0.34 3.80
C ARG A 43 17.32 0.31 4.92
N SER A 44 18.43 0.94 4.57
CA SER A 44 19.27 1.65 5.54
C SER A 44 18.52 2.82 6.20
N ARG A 45 17.70 3.56 5.45
CA ARG A 45 16.90 4.68 5.98
C ARG A 45 15.81 4.21 6.94
N LEU A 46 15.12 3.12 6.61
CA LEU A 46 14.05 2.55 7.45
C LEU A 46 14.58 1.87 8.72
N SER A 47 15.88 1.60 8.80
CA SER A 47 16.51 1.14 10.05
C SER A 47 16.55 2.21 11.14
N ARG A 48 16.30 3.48 10.78
CA ARG A 48 16.28 4.63 11.68
C ARG A 48 14.86 5.14 11.88
N PRO A 49 14.56 5.85 12.98
CA PRO A 49 13.28 6.52 13.15
C PRO A 49 12.98 7.46 11.97
N THR A 50 11.89 7.21 11.26
CA THR A 50 11.45 8.02 10.12
C THR A 50 10.13 8.71 10.43
N SER A 51 9.94 9.89 9.85
CA SER A 51 8.64 10.57 9.87
C SER A 51 7.65 9.87 8.92
N ALA A 52 6.35 9.96 9.18
CA ALA A 52 5.32 9.38 8.30
C ALA A 52 5.44 9.83 6.84
N ARG A 53 5.91 11.07 6.59
CA ARG A 53 6.20 11.55 5.23
C ARG A 53 7.34 10.76 4.58
N GLN A 54 8.45 10.58 5.28
CA GLN A 54 9.59 9.82 4.77
C GLN A 54 9.23 8.35 4.57
N THR A 55 8.46 7.77 5.50
CA THR A 55 7.96 6.40 5.36
C THR A 55 7.15 6.24 4.08
N LYS A 56 6.19 7.14 3.81
CA LYS A 56 5.41 7.12 2.55
C LYS A 56 6.29 7.15 1.31
N GLU A 57 7.25 8.07 1.29
CA GLU A 57 8.18 8.20 0.17
C GLU A 57 8.97 6.90 -0.02
N CYS A 58 9.49 6.29 1.06
CA CYS A 58 10.17 5.00 0.99
C CYS A 58 9.26 3.88 0.45
N LEU A 59 8.04 3.74 0.98
CA LEU A 59 7.11 2.67 0.57
C LEU A 59 6.73 2.78 -0.91
N ILE A 60 6.44 4.00 -1.39
CA ILE A 60 6.11 4.22 -2.80
C ILE A 60 7.31 3.96 -3.70
N THR A 61 8.51 4.39 -3.32
CA THR A 61 9.70 4.08 -4.10
C THR A 61 9.98 2.58 -4.14
N LEU A 62 9.78 1.85 -3.03
CA LEU A 62 9.94 0.39 -3.02
C LEU A 62 8.92 -0.32 -3.92
N LEU A 63 7.66 0.12 -3.94
CA LEU A 63 6.66 -0.38 -4.89
C LEU A 63 7.04 -0.08 -6.34
N TYR A 64 7.58 1.12 -6.60
CA TYR A 64 8.10 1.46 -7.92
C TYR A 64 9.25 0.51 -8.31
N CYS A 65 10.20 0.26 -7.41
CA CYS A 65 11.29 -0.69 -7.67
C CYS A 65 10.76 -2.10 -7.95
N SER A 66 9.80 -2.60 -7.17
CA SER A 66 9.26 -3.96 -7.36
C SER A 66 8.53 -4.14 -8.68
N MET A 67 7.90 -3.09 -9.20
CA MET A 67 7.18 -3.13 -10.49
C MET A 67 8.10 -2.97 -11.71
N ASN A 68 9.25 -2.29 -11.56
CA ASN A 68 10.12 -1.94 -12.69
C ASN A 68 11.42 -2.76 -12.75
N CYS A 69 11.80 -3.45 -11.67
CA CYS A 69 13.01 -4.25 -11.67
C CYS A 69 12.77 -5.58 -12.38
N THR A 70 13.67 -5.93 -13.31
CA THR A 70 13.57 -7.20 -14.07
C THR A 70 14.24 -8.36 -13.34
N VAL A 71 15.11 -8.04 -12.37
CA VAL A 71 15.81 -9.01 -11.53
C VAL A 71 15.16 -9.12 -10.14
N PRO A 72 15.32 -10.26 -9.45
CA PRO A 72 14.81 -10.42 -8.09
C PRO A 72 15.41 -9.37 -7.14
N LEU A 73 14.52 -8.63 -6.47
CA LEU A 73 14.93 -7.68 -5.44
C LEU A 73 15.27 -8.38 -4.11
N PRO A 74 16.12 -7.78 -3.27
CA PRO A 74 16.27 -8.15 -1.88
C PRO A 74 14.92 -8.13 -1.13
N SER A 75 14.79 -8.91 -0.05
CA SER A 75 13.54 -8.97 0.72
C SER A 75 13.07 -7.59 1.17
N LEU A 76 11.88 -7.20 0.73
CA LEU A 76 11.27 -5.91 1.04
C LEU A 76 10.44 -5.94 2.34
N GLU A 77 10.51 -7.07 3.08
CA GLU A 77 9.74 -7.31 4.31
C GLU A 77 10.13 -6.35 5.44
N CYS A 78 11.35 -5.81 5.44
CA CYS A 78 11.80 -4.85 6.46
C CYS A 78 10.93 -3.58 6.53
N ALA A 79 10.20 -3.27 5.46
CA ALA A 79 9.30 -2.13 5.41
C ALA A 79 7.86 -2.48 5.85
N LEU A 80 7.51 -3.76 6.03
CA LEU A 80 6.17 -4.19 6.45
C LEU A 80 5.72 -3.62 7.80
N PRO A 81 6.57 -3.55 8.85
CA PRO A 81 6.16 -2.89 10.10
C PRO A 81 5.83 -1.40 9.91
N HIS A 82 6.56 -0.73 9.02
CA HIS A 82 6.34 0.68 8.71
C HIS A 82 5.06 0.88 7.89
N ALA A 83 4.80 0.01 6.92
CA ALA A 83 3.58 0.01 6.12
C ALA A 83 2.34 -0.26 6.97
N LEU A 84 2.40 -1.28 7.84
CA LEU A 84 1.32 -1.63 8.73
C LEU A 84 1.02 -0.51 9.73
N ASN A 85 2.05 0.10 10.32
CA ASN A 85 1.87 1.26 11.20
C ASN A 85 1.23 2.44 10.45
N LEU A 86 1.59 2.64 9.18
CA LEU A 86 0.97 3.67 8.33
C LEU A 86 -0.51 3.34 8.00
N ALA A 87 -0.82 2.05 7.79
CA ALA A 87 -2.19 1.57 7.59
C ALA A 87 -3.04 1.72 8.86
N GLU A 88 -2.49 1.47 10.05
CA GLU A 88 -3.22 1.57 11.32
C GLU A 88 -3.36 3.02 11.79
N ALA A 89 -2.22 3.70 11.97
CA ALA A 89 -2.14 5.01 12.61
C ALA A 89 -2.10 6.21 11.63
N GLY A 90 -2.21 5.95 10.32
CA GLY A 90 -2.28 6.98 9.28
C GLY A 90 -3.37 8.01 9.57
N LYS A 91 -3.01 9.30 9.54
CA LYS A 91 -3.94 10.39 9.84
C LYS A 91 -4.87 10.68 8.67
N SER A 92 -4.35 10.56 7.45
CA SER A 92 -5.13 10.75 6.22
C SER A 92 -5.47 9.41 5.57
N VAL A 93 -6.56 9.40 4.80
CA VAL A 93 -6.96 8.25 3.96
C VAL A 93 -5.83 7.85 3.01
N GLN A 94 -5.07 8.83 2.50
CA GLN A 94 -3.92 8.57 1.64
C GLN A 94 -2.80 7.82 2.36
N ASP A 95 -2.51 8.16 3.62
CA ASP A 95 -1.51 7.44 4.43
C ASP A 95 -1.92 5.97 4.57
N LYS A 96 -3.17 5.74 4.98
CA LYS A 96 -3.71 4.39 5.13
C LYS A 96 -3.66 3.60 3.84
N ARG A 97 -4.05 4.23 2.72
CA ARG A 97 -4.03 3.60 1.38
C ARG A 97 -2.65 3.14 0.96
N ILE A 98 -1.62 3.94 1.22
CA ILE A 98 -0.23 3.56 0.91
C ILE A 98 0.21 2.38 1.79
N GLY A 99 -0.12 2.41 3.08
CA GLY A 99 0.18 1.31 3.99
C GLY A 99 -0.48 0.01 3.56
N TYR A 100 -1.79 0.06 3.26
CA TYR A 100 -2.54 -1.10 2.78
C TYR A 100 -2.01 -1.65 1.45
N LEU A 101 -1.79 -0.78 0.46
CA LEU A 101 -1.26 -1.19 -0.84
C LEU A 101 0.07 -1.93 -0.68
N TYR A 102 0.98 -1.40 0.14
CA TYR A 102 2.26 -2.04 0.39
C TYR A 102 2.10 -3.40 1.08
N CYS A 103 1.23 -3.49 2.10
CA CYS A 103 1.00 -4.75 2.79
C CYS A 103 0.38 -5.81 1.87
N VAL A 104 -0.60 -5.46 1.04
CA VAL A 104 -1.23 -6.40 0.09
C VAL A 104 -0.21 -6.93 -0.93
N ASP A 105 0.62 -6.05 -1.49
CA ASP A 105 1.56 -6.44 -2.54
C ASP A 105 2.77 -7.22 -1.98
N MET A 106 3.25 -6.85 -0.79
CA MET A 106 4.57 -7.30 -0.29
C MET A 106 4.49 -8.27 0.90
N MET A 107 3.33 -8.47 1.54
CA MET A 107 3.20 -9.36 2.70
C MET A 107 2.76 -10.77 2.28
N PRO A 108 3.56 -11.81 2.52
CA PRO A 108 3.11 -13.19 2.34
C PRO A 108 1.96 -13.52 3.30
N LYS A 109 1.01 -14.37 2.87
CA LYS A 109 -0.15 -14.77 3.71
C LYS A 109 0.25 -15.48 5.01
N SER A 110 1.43 -16.10 5.05
CA SER A 110 2.01 -16.75 6.23
C SER A 110 2.83 -15.81 7.13
N HIS A 111 2.91 -14.52 6.78
CA HIS A 111 3.71 -13.57 7.53
C HIS A 111 3.09 -13.29 8.91
N GLU A 112 3.91 -13.14 9.94
CA GLU A 112 3.45 -12.97 11.33
C GLU A 112 2.54 -11.75 11.53
N LEU A 113 2.71 -10.72 10.71
CA LEU A 113 1.92 -9.48 10.74
C LEU A 113 0.55 -9.59 10.07
N GLN A 114 0.23 -10.72 9.43
CA GLN A 114 -1.05 -10.90 8.71
C GLN A 114 -2.24 -10.68 9.65
N LEU A 115 -2.18 -11.20 10.88
CA LEU A 115 -3.24 -11.01 11.88
C LEU A 115 -3.42 -9.53 12.27
N MET A 116 -2.33 -8.75 12.31
CA MET A 116 -2.43 -7.31 12.61
C MET A 116 -3.04 -6.54 11.44
N LEU A 117 -2.74 -6.92 10.19
CA LEU A 117 -3.36 -6.33 9.01
C LEU A 117 -4.87 -6.60 8.98
N VAL A 118 -5.28 -7.85 9.23
CA VAL A 118 -6.68 -8.28 9.36
C VAL A 118 -7.41 -7.47 10.44
N ASN A 119 -6.80 -7.32 11.62
CA ASN A 119 -7.36 -6.50 12.69
C ASN A 119 -7.48 -5.02 12.30
N THR A 120 -6.51 -4.49 11.56
CA THR A 120 -6.55 -3.11 11.08
C THR A 120 -7.69 -2.91 10.08
N LEU A 121 -7.88 -3.83 9.12
CA LEU A 121 -9.01 -3.82 8.18
C LEU A 121 -10.35 -3.85 8.90
N ARG A 122 -10.50 -4.75 9.87
CA ARG A 122 -11.71 -4.85 10.68
C ARG A 122 -12.04 -3.52 11.37
N LYS A 123 -11.06 -2.90 12.05
CA LYS A 123 -11.23 -1.59 12.72
C LYS A 123 -11.69 -0.50 11.74
N ASP A 124 -11.12 -0.47 10.53
CA ASP A 124 -11.47 0.56 9.53
C ASP A 124 -12.85 0.33 8.90
N ILE A 125 -13.35 -0.91 8.81
CA ILE A 125 -14.73 -1.23 8.36
C ILE A 125 -15.76 -0.87 9.43
N GLU A 126 -15.40 -1.07 10.70
CA GLU A 126 -16.24 -0.69 11.84
C GLU A 126 -16.25 0.83 12.10
N ALA A 127 -15.33 1.59 11.49
CA ALA A 127 -15.20 3.03 11.66
C ALA A 127 -16.47 3.81 11.25
N LEU A 128 -16.60 5.04 11.74
CA LEU A 128 -17.71 5.94 11.36
C LEU A 128 -17.45 6.69 10.05
N GLU A 129 -16.18 6.82 9.66
CA GLU A 129 -15.77 7.61 8.49
C GLU A 129 -15.92 6.77 7.21
N VAL A 130 -16.84 7.17 6.33
CA VAL A 130 -17.15 6.45 5.08
C VAL A 130 -15.90 6.23 4.22
N SER A 131 -14.98 7.19 4.19
CA SER A 131 -13.73 7.09 3.41
C SER A 131 -12.85 5.91 3.87
N ARG A 132 -12.79 5.63 5.18
CA ARG A 132 -12.04 4.51 5.76
C ARG A 132 -12.72 3.19 5.49
N ILE A 133 -14.05 3.16 5.62
CA ILE A 133 -14.84 1.98 5.28
C ILE A 133 -14.62 1.61 3.82
N CYS A 134 -14.79 2.56 2.89
CA CYS A 134 -14.58 2.31 1.46
C CYS A 134 -13.16 1.83 1.17
N LEU A 135 -12.15 2.44 1.78
CA LEU A 135 -10.76 2.02 1.59
C LEU A 135 -10.53 0.58 2.07
N ALA A 136 -11.04 0.21 3.24
CA ALA A 136 -10.88 -1.14 3.76
C ALA A 136 -11.66 -2.19 2.93
N LEU A 137 -12.83 -1.82 2.40
CA LEU A 137 -13.58 -2.66 1.47
C LEU A 137 -12.83 -2.84 0.14
N ASP A 138 -12.22 -1.80 -0.41
CA ASP A 138 -11.39 -1.89 -1.62
C ASP A 138 -10.22 -2.86 -1.42
N VAL A 139 -9.58 -2.83 -0.25
CA VAL A 139 -8.50 -3.76 0.10
C VAL A 139 -8.99 -5.20 0.21
N LEU A 140 -10.17 -5.42 0.80
CA LEU A 140 -10.76 -6.76 0.88
C LEU A 140 -11.16 -7.35 -0.48
N ILE A 141 -11.56 -6.50 -1.43
CA ILE A 141 -11.82 -6.93 -2.81
C ILE A 141 -10.52 -7.44 -3.46
N GLN A 142 -9.39 -6.80 -3.14
CA GLN A 142 -8.07 -7.16 -3.70
C GLN A 142 -7.48 -8.41 -3.05
N ASP A 143 -7.52 -8.52 -1.72
CA ASP A 143 -7.08 -9.71 -0.98
C ASP A 143 -8.18 -10.20 -0.03
N PRO A 144 -9.08 -11.08 -0.51
CA PRO A 144 -10.10 -11.66 0.33
C PRO A 144 -9.44 -12.59 1.34
N SER A 145 -9.49 -12.20 2.61
CA SER A 145 -9.02 -13.01 3.73
C SER A 145 -10.21 -13.70 4.40
N GLU A 146 -10.20 -15.03 4.41
CA GLU A 146 -11.22 -15.85 5.08
C GLU A 146 -11.34 -15.53 6.58
N ASP A 147 -10.29 -15.00 7.19
CA ASP A 147 -10.27 -14.62 8.61
C ASP A 147 -11.01 -13.30 8.88
N VAL A 148 -11.04 -12.37 7.91
CA VAL A 148 -11.72 -11.07 8.07
C VAL A 148 -13.23 -11.24 7.88
N VAL A 149 -13.65 -12.12 6.97
CA VAL A 149 -15.05 -12.25 6.51
C VAL A 149 -16.04 -12.47 7.65
N PRO A 150 -15.82 -13.38 8.62
CA PRO A 150 -16.73 -13.58 9.75
C PRO A 150 -16.85 -12.31 10.61
N ALA A 151 -15.74 -11.59 10.80
CA ALA A 151 -15.69 -10.44 11.69
C ALA A 151 -16.41 -9.20 11.14
N ILE A 152 -16.59 -9.12 9.82
CA ILE A 152 -17.18 -7.94 9.15
C ILE A 152 -18.59 -8.21 8.60
N ARG A 153 -19.07 -9.46 8.64
CA ARG A 153 -20.32 -9.90 8.01
C ARG A 153 -21.52 -9.06 8.43
N ASP A 154 -21.72 -8.89 9.73
CA ASP A 154 -22.87 -8.14 10.26
C ASP A 154 -22.80 -6.67 9.84
N ARG A 155 -21.60 -6.08 9.91
CA ARG A 155 -21.38 -4.71 9.48
C ARG A 155 -21.57 -4.52 7.97
N LEU A 156 -21.19 -5.49 7.15
CA LEU A 156 -21.44 -5.49 5.71
C LEU A 156 -22.95 -5.51 5.42
N GLN A 157 -23.71 -6.33 6.13
CA GLN A 157 -25.18 -6.39 5.98
C GLN A 157 -25.82 -5.04 6.34
N ASP A 158 -25.38 -4.41 7.43
CA ASP A 158 -25.83 -3.07 7.81
C ASP A 158 -25.51 -2.04 6.72
N LEU A 159 -24.28 -2.03 6.20
CA LEU A 159 -23.85 -1.14 5.13
C LEU A 159 -24.63 -1.35 3.82
N LEU A 160 -25.00 -2.59 3.50
CA LEU A 160 -25.83 -2.91 2.34
C LEU A 160 -27.30 -2.50 2.53
N SER A 161 -27.78 -2.44 3.77
CA SER A 161 -29.14 -2.02 4.09
C SER A 161 -29.33 -0.49 4.05
N HIS A 162 -28.26 0.28 4.27
CA HIS A 162 -28.28 1.73 4.25
C HIS A 162 -27.86 2.27 2.86
N ASN A 163 -28.80 2.92 2.16
CA ASN A 163 -28.65 3.52 0.81
C ASN A 163 -27.65 4.70 0.69
N SER A 164 -26.46 4.60 1.27
CA SER A 164 -25.35 5.49 0.93
C SER A 164 -24.72 5.02 -0.39
N SER A 165 -24.92 5.78 -1.47
CA SER A 165 -24.69 5.32 -2.86
C SER A 165 -23.27 4.82 -3.15
N THR A 166 -22.24 5.40 -2.52
CA THR A 166 -20.84 5.02 -2.78
C THR A 166 -20.39 3.80 -1.99
N SER A 167 -20.67 3.75 -0.67
CA SER A 167 -20.28 2.61 0.18
C SER A 167 -21.04 1.33 -0.21
N CYS A 168 -22.32 1.47 -0.60
CA CYS A 168 -23.15 0.34 -1.02
C CYS A 168 -22.63 -0.34 -2.31
N THR A 169 -22.05 0.42 -3.24
CA THR A 169 -21.54 -0.16 -4.50
C THR A 169 -20.26 -0.97 -4.26
N THR A 170 -19.31 -0.43 -3.49
CA THR A 170 -18.08 -1.15 -3.12
C THR A 170 -18.39 -2.36 -2.23
N ALA A 171 -19.29 -2.22 -1.25
CA ALA A 171 -19.72 -3.35 -0.41
C ALA A 171 -20.38 -4.47 -1.23
N ARG A 172 -21.17 -4.14 -2.26
CA ARG A 172 -21.76 -5.15 -3.16
C ARG A 172 -20.72 -5.93 -3.96
N VAL A 173 -19.69 -5.24 -4.47
CA VAL A 173 -18.58 -5.90 -5.19
C VAL A 173 -17.80 -6.80 -4.24
N ALA A 174 -17.47 -6.32 -3.03
CA ALA A 174 -16.82 -7.13 -2.00
C ALA A 174 -17.65 -8.38 -1.64
N SER A 175 -18.96 -8.24 -1.49
CA SER A 175 -19.87 -9.33 -1.16
C SER A 175 -19.94 -10.41 -2.25
N LEU A 176 -19.83 -10.03 -3.53
CA LEU A 176 -19.85 -10.95 -4.66
C LEU A 176 -18.55 -11.75 -4.81
N GLN A 177 -17.43 -11.24 -4.29
CA GLN A 177 -16.12 -11.87 -4.40
C GLN A 177 -15.80 -12.77 -3.20
N ILE A 178 -16.55 -12.60 -2.10
CA ILE A 178 -16.44 -13.36 -0.85
C ILE A 178 -17.46 -14.52 -0.79
N ALA A 179 -18.48 -14.52 -1.65
CA ALA A 179 -19.50 -15.59 -1.77
C ALA A 179 -19.03 -16.72 -2.69
#